data_AF-A0A962NX12-F1
#
_entry.id   AF-A0A962NX12-F1
#
_cell.length_a   1.000
_cell.length_b   1.000
_cell.length_c   1.000
_cell.angle_alpha   90.00
_cell.angle_beta   90.00
_cell.angle_gamma   90.00
#
_symmetry.space_group_name_H-M   'P 1'
#
loop_
_entity.id
_entity.type
_entity.pdbx_description
1 polymer ?
#
loop_
_entity_poly.entity_id
_entity_poly.type
_entity_poly.pdbx_seq_one_letter_code
_entity_poly.pdbx_strand_id
1 'polypeptide(L)'
;MHTQKAEIVRARIAPDIKHNAEQVLASLGMSMSDAIRIFVSQVAIRQSFPIELKTPNQMTVQAMQADAEQDEYGSADDLFNELSHADD
;
A
#
# COMPACT_ATOMS: atom_id res chain seq x y z
N MET A 1 17.82 15.55 -30.21
CA MET A 1 16.58 14.89 -29.76
C MET A 1 16.90 14.08 -28.52
N HIS A 2 16.43 14.50 -27.35
CA HIS A 2 16.50 13.64 -26.17
C HIS A 2 15.43 12.56 -26.34
N THR A 3 15.82 11.34 -26.67
CA THR A 3 14.94 10.18 -26.58
C THR A 3 14.63 9.99 -25.09
N GLN A 4 13.37 10.16 -24.69
CA GLN A 4 12.94 9.72 -23.36
C GLN A 4 13.24 8.23 -23.24
N LYS A 5 14.00 7.86 -22.22
CA LYS A 5 14.35 6.48 -21.94
C LYS A 5 13.11 5.79 -21.40
N ALA A 6 12.59 4.79 -22.12
CA ALA A 6 11.49 3.97 -21.62
C ALA A 6 12.05 2.86 -20.73
N GLU A 7 11.49 2.72 -19.53
CA GLU A 7 11.78 1.61 -18.62
C GLU A 7 10.64 0.59 -18.64
N ILE A 8 10.99 -0.68 -18.39
CA ILE A 8 10.05 -1.80 -18.49
C ILE A 8 9.71 -2.31 -17.09
N VAL A 9 8.41 -2.30 -16.76
CA VAL A 9 7.88 -2.95 -15.57
C VAL A 9 7.60 -4.43 -15.89
N ARG A 10 8.18 -5.34 -15.10
CA ARG A 10 7.94 -6.79 -15.19
C ARG A 10 7.53 -7.34 -13.83
N ALA A 11 6.42 -8.06 -13.77
CA ALA A 11 5.96 -8.73 -12.57
C ALA A 11 5.45 -10.14 -12.90
N ARG A 12 5.66 -11.09 -11.99
CA ARG A 12 5.10 -12.45 -12.09
C ARG A 12 3.69 -12.42 -11.52
N ILE A 13 2.74 -12.95 -12.27
CA ILE A 13 1.34 -13.11 -11.85
C ILE A 13 0.83 -14.48 -12.28
N ALA A 14 -0.18 -14.98 -11.59
CA ALA A 14 -0.83 -16.23 -11.97
C ALA A 14 -1.60 -16.06 -13.30
N PRO A 15 -1.62 -17.07 -14.19
CA PRO A 15 -2.23 -16.93 -15.52
C PRO A 15 -3.73 -16.61 -15.49
N ASP A 16 -4.45 -17.18 -14.53
CA ASP A 16 -5.87 -16.96 -14.26
C ASP A 16 -6.14 -15.50 -13.86
N ILE A 17 -5.34 -14.95 -12.94
CA ILE A 17 -5.44 -13.54 -12.52
C ILE A 17 -5.21 -12.62 -13.73
N LYS A 18 -4.18 -12.91 -14.53
CA LYS A 18 -3.89 -12.14 -15.75
C LYS A 18 -5.08 -12.15 -16.70
N HIS A 19 -5.61 -13.33 -17.00
CA HIS A 19 -6.70 -13.49 -17.95
C HIS A 19 -7.97 -12.77 -17.51
N ASN A 20 -8.35 -12.93 -16.24
CA ASN A 20 -9.53 -12.26 -15.68
C ASN A 20 -9.37 -10.74 -15.72
N ALA A 21 -8.20 -10.21 -15.36
CA ALA A 21 -7.92 -8.78 -15.42
C ALA A 21 -7.95 -8.25 -16.86
N GLU A 22 -7.40 -8.98 -17.84
CA GLU A 22 -7.45 -8.61 -19.25
C GLU A 22 -8.89 -8.52 -19.78
N GLN A 23 -9.77 -9.45 -19.42
CA GLN A 23 -11.18 -9.39 -19.84
C GLN A 23 -11.89 -8.15 -19.30
N VAL A 24 -11.70 -7.85 -18.00
CA VAL A 24 -12.30 -6.67 -17.37
C VAL A 24 -11.76 -5.39 -18.01
N LEU A 25 -10.44 -5.26 -18.16
CA LEU A 25 -9.83 -4.08 -18.78
C LEU A 25 -10.25 -3.90 -20.24
N ALA A 26 -10.34 -4.99 -21.01
CA ALA A 26 -10.83 -4.95 -22.39
C ALA A 26 -12.28 -4.45 -22.48
N SER A 27 -13.14 -4.83 -21.53
CA SER A 27 -14.52 -4.31 -21.45
C SER A 27 -14.58 -2.79 -21.20
N LEU A 28 -13.51 -2.23 -20.61
CA LEU A 28 -13.31 -0.81 -20.38
C LEU A 28 -12.53 -0.12 -21.53
N GLY A 29 -12.18 -0.84 -22.59
CA GLY A 29 -11.38 -0.32 -23.71
C GLY A 29 -9.91 -0.05 -23.35
N MET A 30 -9.38 -0.72 -22.32
CA MET A 30 -8.05 -0.48 -21.77
C MET A 30 -7.15 -1.70 -21.93
N SER A 31 -5.87 -1.49 -22.24
CA SER A 31 -4.88 -2.58 -22.21
C SER A 31 -4.28 -2.76 -20.82
N MET A 32 -3.65 -3.92 -20.58
CA MET A 32 -2.89 -4.16 -19.34
C MET A 32 -1.80 -3.10 -19.12
N SER A 33 -1.13 -2.68 -20.21
CA SER A 33 -0.08 -1.65 -20.16
C SER A 33 -0.62 -0.28 -19.73
N ASP A 34 -1.83 0.08 -20.17
CA ASP A 34 -2.46 1.34 -19.78
C ASP A 34 -2.83 1.33 -18.29
N ALA A 35 -3.40 0.22 -17.81
CA ALA A 35 -3.73 0.04 -16.41
C ALA A 35 -2.48 0.14 -15.50
N ILE A 36 -1.39 -0.53 -15.87
CA ILE A 36 -0.11 -0.46 -15.13
C ILE A 36 0.44 0.98 -15.14
N ARG A 37 0.37 1.67 -16.29
CA ARG A 37 0.83 3.05 -16.41
C ARG A 37 0.04 3.98 -15.49
N ILE A 38 -1.28 3.87 -15.49
CA ILE A 38 -2.17 4.65 -14.60
C ILE A 38 -1.82 4.36 -13.14
N PHE A 39 -1.67 3.10 -12.76
CA PHE A 39 -1.33 2.71 -11.40
C PHE A 39 -0.03 3.36 -10.92
N VAL A 40 1.07 3.21 -11.67
CA VAL A 40 2.37 3.77 -11.30
C VAL A 40 2.33 5.30 -11.29
N SER A 41 1.62 5.92 -12.23
CA SER A 41 1.42 7.38 -12.23
C SER A 41 0.67 7.86 -11.00
N GLN A 42 -0.37 7.15 -10.55
CA GLN A 42 -1.11 7.54 -9.34
C GLN A 42 -0.25 7.42 -8.08
N VAL A 43 0.61 6.39 -7.97
CA VAL A 43 1.57 6.26 -6.87
C VAL A 43 2.50 7.47 -6.83
N ALA A 44 3.07 7.86 -7.98
CA ALA A 44 3.98 8.99 -8.07
C ALA A 44 3.30 10.34 -7.73
N ILE A 45 2.06 10.55 -8.18
CA ILE A 45 1.31 11.78 -7.95
C ILE A 45 0.87 11.90 -6.49
N ARG A 46 0.33 10.83 -5.91
CA ARG A 46 -0.30 10.87 -4.58
C ARG A 46 0.64 10.56 -3.43
N GLN A 47 1.87 10.12 -3.73
CA GLN A 47 2.85 9.62 -2.75
C GLN A 47 2.24 8.59 -1.78
N SER A 48 1.26 7.82 -2.28
CA SER A 48 0.47 6.88 -1.50
C SER A 48 -0.02 5.76 -2.41
N PHE A 49 -0.45 4.66 -1.80
CA PHE A 49 -1.01 3.54 -2.56
C PHE A 49 -2.38 3.94 -3.13
N PRO A 50 -2.63 3.75 -4.44
CA PRO A 50 -3.76 4.37 -5.13
C PRO A 50 -5.10 3.66 -4.91
N ILE A 51 -5.12 2.55 -4.15
CA ILE A 51 -6.33 1.88 -3.69
C ILE A 51 -6.31 1.79 -2.16
N GLU A 52 -7.49 1.89 -1.55
CA GLU A 52 -7.64 1.73 -0.10
C GLU A 52 -7.25 0.31 0.33
N LEU A 53 -6.26 0.21 1.20
CA LEU A 53 -5.89 -1.05 1.85
C LEU A 53 -6.84 -1.28 3.02
N LYS A 54 -7.93 -2.01 2.79
CA LYS A 54 -8.99 -2.23 3.79
C LYS A 54 -8.67 -3.35 4.78
N THR A 55 -7.78 -4.27 4.41
CA THR A 55 -7.46 -5.43 5.24
C THR A 55 -6.17 -5.16 6.01
N PRO A 56 -6.22 -5.09 7.35
CA PRO A 56 -5.01 -4.98 8.17
C PRO A 56 -4.12 -6.22 7.99
N ASN A 57 -2.81 -6.03 8.12
CA ASN A 57 -1.87 -7.14 8.10
C ASN A 57 -1.97 -7.94 9.43
N GLN A 58 -1.36 -9.12 9.48
CA GLN A 58 -1.42 -10.00 10.64
C GLN A 58 -0.92 -9.35 11.93
N MET A 59 0.15 -8.55 11.86
CA MET A 59 0.71 -7.84 13.01
C MET A 59 -0.28 -6.81 13.56
N THR A 60 -0.92 -6.03 12.67
CA THR A 60 -1.95 -5.07 13.05
C THR A 60 -3.17 -5.75 13.66
N VAL A 61 -3.60 -6.90 13.12
CA VAL A 61 -4.70 -7.68 13.70
C VAL A 61 -4.35 -8.18 15.11
N GLN A 62 -3.13 -8.69 15.31
CA GLN A 62 -2.66 -9.13 16.62
C GLN A 62 -2.64 -7.98 17.63
N ALA A 63 -2.12 -6.82 17.24
CA ALA A 63 -2.10 -5.63 18.09
C ALA A 63 -3.52 -5.15 18.47
N MET A 64 -4.48 -5.22 17.55
CA MET A 64 -5.89 -4.89 17.84
C MET A 64 -6.59 -5.91 18.74
N GLN A 65 -6.11 -7.16 18.77
CA GLN A 65 -6.65 -8.24 19.61
C GLN A 65 -5.94 -8.38 20.95
N ALA A 66 -4.79 -7.74 21.12
CA ALA A 66 -4.07 -7.72 22.38
C ALA A 66 -4.91 -7.01 23.45
N ASP A 67 -4.79 -7.45 24.69
CA ASP A 67 -5.41 -6.76 25.82
C ASP A 67 -4.85 -5.34 25.89
N ALA A 68 -5.72 -4.35 26.07
CA ALA A 68 -5.30 -2.97 26.19
C ALA A 68 -4.50 -2.79 27.49
N GLU A 69 -3.24 -2.38 27.39
CA GLU A 69 -2.51 -1.79 28.49
C GLU A 69 -3.22 -0.49 28.88
N GLN A 70 -3.83 -0.47 30.07
CA GLN A 70 -4.50 0.71 30.62
C GLN A 70 -3.48 1.55 31.38
N ASP A 71 -2.56 2.15 30.65
CA ASP A 71 -1.66 3.15 31.22
C ASP A 71 -2.27 4.53 31.05
N GLU A 72 -2.61 5.16 32.18
CA GLU A 72 -3.07 6.54 32.22
C GLU A 72 -1.87 7.47 32.49
N TYR A 73 -1.70 8.46 31.62
CA TYR A 73 -0.64 9.46 31.75
C TYR A 73 -1.23 10.83 32.09
N GLY A 74 -0.57 11.55 33.00
CA GLY A 74 -1.02 12.87 33.48
C GLY A 74 -0.90 13.97 32.41
N SER A 75 -0.05 13.78 31.42
CA SER A 75 0.17 14.72 30.32
C SER A 75 0.72 14.01 29.07
N ALA A 76 0.69 14.69 27.92
CA ALA A 76 1.31 14.19 26.70
C ALA A 76 2.83 14.02 26.85
N ASP A 77 3.49 14.90 27.63
CA ASP A 77 4.93 14.82 27.89
C ASP A 77 5.28 13.56 28.70
N ASP A 78 4.46 13.19 29.69
CA ASP A 78 4.66 11.97 30.47
C ASP A 78 4.55 10.71 29.60
N LEU A 79 3.58 10.66 28.68
CA LEU A 79 3.42 9.57 27.71
C LEU A 79 4.66 9.44 26.80
N PHE A 80 5.13 10.56 26.23
CA PHE A 80 6.28 10.52 25.32
C PHE A 80 7.59 10.17 26.04
N ASN A 81 7.74 10.58 27.31
CA ASN A 81 8.89 10.17 28.13
C ASN A 81 8.89 8.65 28.32
N GLU A 82 7.78 8.01 28.68
CA GLU A 82 7.73 6.56 28.83
C GLU A 82 8.04 5.82 27.52
N LEU A 83 7.36 6.18 26.43
CA LEU A 83 7.55 5.54 25.11
C LEU A 83 8.97 5.67 24.57
N SER A 84 9.67 6.77 24.87
CA SER A 84 11.04 7.00 24.40
C SER A 84 12.10 6.25 25.22
N HIS A 85 11.77 5.80 26.43
CA HIS A 85 12.68 5.02 27.28
C HIS A 85 12.38 3.51 27.24
N ALA A 86 11.28 3.09 26.64
CA ALA A 86 10.88 1.69 26.50
C ALA A 86 11.67 0.89 25.42
N ASP A 87 12.48 1.57 24.61
CA ASP A 87 13.23 1.00 23.47
C ASP A 87 14.76 0.87 23.69
N ASP A 88 15.27 1.00 24.93
CA ASP A 88 16.69 0.79 25.32
C ASP A 88 16.90 -0.47 26.18
#